data_AF-A0A174SPK3-F1
#
_entry.id   AF-A0A174SPK3-F1
#
_cell.length_a   1.000
_cell.length_b   1.000
_cell.length_c   1.000
_cell.angle_alpha   90.00
_cell.angle_beta   90.00
_cell.angle_gamma   90.00
#
_symmetry.space_group_name_H-M   'P 1'
#
loop_
_entity.id
_entity.type
_entity.pdbx_description
1 polymer ?
#
loop_
_entity_poly.entity_id
_entity_poly.type
_entity_poly.pdbx_seq_one_letter_code
_entity_poly.pdbx_strand_id
1 'polypeptide(L)'
;MNLEQPCIRISVRNLVEFILRHGDIDNRTGGADKDAMQQGSRIHRKIQRQQGAEYRAEVPLRYQIPCDGFILSVEGRADGIIQLPKRVVVDEIKGVFKDLKRLEEPQLLHLAQAKCYAYIYAEQNNLEEIGVQMTYCNLDTEEIRRFRETYTRAELKKWFEKLVSEYEKWARYQMTWRAKRNASIKTVEFPFEYRDGQKKLVESVYRTILRKKKLFIQAPTGVGKTMAAVFPAVKAVGEELGEKIFYLTARTITRTVASQAFAILREQDLKMKVITLTAKEKICFCEETICNPDVCPYAKGHFDRVNDAVYELLTSTDEMSREVLEEQARKWNVCPFEMALDVSQWVDAVICDYNYVFDPNAHLKRFFGDGVKGEYLFLIDEAHNLVERGRTMYSSSICKEDFLKIKKLVKYGEPKLVSALESCNKQLLELKRECDGCQILNSVSHVYIKLLSLMTKLEEFIEDCRDEVIRKEVLEFYFGIRNFIYIHDRQDENYLIYSELSEEGKFYLHLFCVNPAGCLQEYMGKANSTILFSATFLPINYYKKLLSTTKEDYAIYAESPFEPGKRLLLLGNDVSTKYTRRGPEMYRKYAEYVMHVIKGRTGNYIAFFRLIDSWKKSGKYSWNCHRNRLKL
;
A
#
# COMPACT_ATOMS: atom_id res chain seq x y z
N MET A 1 24.07 -2.89 -38.87
CA MET A 1 23.05 -3.56 -38.02
C MET A 1 22.49 -2.49 -37.09
N ASN A 2 21.29 -1.97 -37.37
CA ASN A 2 20.60 -1.04 -36.48
C ASN A 2 20.15 -1.82 -35.24
N LEU A 3 21.00 -1.84 -34.21
CA LEU A 3 20.53 -2.17 -32.86
C LEU A 3 19.62 -1.00 -32.45
N GLU A 4 18.30 -1.24 -32.39
CA GLU A 4 17.37 -0.30 -31.77
C GLU A 4 17.91 0.05 -30.38
N GLN A 5 18.35 1.29 -30.20
CA GLN A 5 18.84 1.73 -28.90
C GLN A 5 17.70 1.60 -27.88
N PRO A 6 17.98 1.06 -26.68
CA PRO A 6 16.95 0.89 -25.67
C PRO A 6 16.28 2.23 -25.36
N CYS A 7 14.95 2.26 -25.35
CA CYS A 7 14.18 3.48 -25.10
C CYS A 7 13.65 3.49 -23.67
N ILE A 8 14.13 4.41 -22.84
CA ILE A 8 13.60 4.66 -21.50
C ILE A 8 12.51 5.72 -21.61
N ARG A 9 11.33 5.44 -21.08
CA ARG A 9 10.18 6.37 -21.13
C ARG A 9 9.92 6.94 -19.74
N ILE A 10 9.77 8.26 -19.66
CA ILE A 10 9.35 8.95 -18.45
C ILE A 10 8.27 9.98 -18.77
N SER A 11 7.28 10.10 -17.89
CA SER A 11 6.28 11.15 -18.02
C SER A 11 6.84 12.50 -17.56
N VAL A 12 6.44 13.61 -18.19
CA VAL A 12 6.79 14.98 -17.76
C VAL A 12 6.48 15.19 -16.27
N ARG A 13 5.32 14.69 -15.82
CA ARG A 13 4.91 14.73 -14.42
C ARG A 13 5.92 14.04 -13.51
N ASN A 14 6.27 12.78 -13.81
CA ASN A 14 7.18 12.01 -12.96
C ASN A 14 8.60 12.60 -12.98
N LEU A 15 9.06 13.11 -14.13
CA LEU A 15 10.38 13.76 -14.26
C LEU A 15 10.47 14.98 -13.33
N VAL A 16 9.48 15.87 -13.41
CA VAL A 16 9.41 17.08 -12.59
C VAL A 16 9.23 16.76 -11.12
N GLU A 17 8.30 15.86 -10.78
CA GLU A 17 8.04 15.45 -9.39
C GLU A 17 9.23 14.73 -8.75
N PHE A 18 10.07 14.05 -9.53
CA PHE A 18 11.25 13.35 -9.02
C PHE A 18 12.45 14.30 -8.81
N ILE A 19 12.74 15.15 -9.80
CA ILE A 19 13.94 16.01 -9.76
C ILE A 19 13.72 17.29 -8.97
N LEU A 20 12.56 17.93 -9.13
CA LEU A 20 12.27 19.24 -8.51
C LEU A 20 11.52 19.12 -7.18
N ARG A 21 11.47 17.91 -6.59
CA ARG A 21 10.91 17.72 -5.25
C ARG A 21 11.79 18.47 -4.25
N HIS A 22 11.20 19.40 -3.52
CA HIS A 22 11.93 20.19 -2.53
C HIS A 22 11.09 20.39 -1.27
N GLY A 23 11.76 20.75 -0.17
CA GLY A 23 11.13 21.10 1.10
C GLY A 23 10.88 19.93 2.06
N ASP A 24 9.84 20.10 2.88
CA ASP A 24 9.64 19.33 4.09
C ASP A 24 8.58 18.23 3.94
N ILE A 25 8.68 17.19 4.76
CA ILE A 25 7.53 16.31 5.01
C ILE A 25 6.57 17.04 5.95
N ASP A 26 5.37 17.36 5.49
CA ASP A 26 4.32 17.95 6.33
C ASP A 26 2.99 17.23 6.17
N ASN A 27 2.57 16.54 7.24
CA ASN A 27 1.29 15.84 7.29
C ASN A 27 0.08 16.78 7.49
N ARG A 28 0.28 18.08 7.79
CA ARG A 28 -0.82 19.06 7.91
C ARG A 28 -1.45 19.39 6.56
N THR A 29 -0.68 19.29 5.49
CA THR A 29 -1.16 19.45 4.12
C THR A 29 -1.64 18.09 3.59
N GLY A 30 -2.86 17.70 3.97
CA GLY A 30 -3.48 16.46 3.53
C GLY A 30 -3.52 16.32 2.00
N GLY A 31 -3.10 15.16 1.50
CA GLY A 31 -3.00 14.86 0.07
C GLY A 31 -4.36 14.78 -0.63
N ALA A 32 -4.38 15.23 -1.89
CA ALA A 32 -5.55 15.30 -2.75
C ALA A 32 -6.29 13.96 -2.92
N ASP A 33 -7.62 14.06 -2.91
CA ASP A 33 -8.59 12.98 -2.79
C ASP A 33 -8.98 12.31 -4.13
N LYS A 34 -9.64 11.16 -4.07
CA LYS A 34 -10.26 10.50 -5.25
C LYS A 34 -11.41 11.33 -5.84
N ASP A 35 -12.16 12.04 -5.01
CA ASP A 35 -13.18 13.00 -5.45
C ASP A 35 -12.54 14.20 -6.15
N ALA A 36 -11.35 14.63 -5.72
CA ALA A 36 -10.57 15.67 -6.39
C ALA A 36 -10.23 15.31 -7.85
N MET A 37 -10.00 14.03 -8.13
CA MET A 37 -9.66 13.54 -9.49
C MET A 37 -10.90 13.48 -10.40
N GLN A 38 -12.06 13.06 -9.90
CA GLN A 38 -13.30 13.04 -10.67
C GLN A 38 -13.85 14.46 -10.90
N GLN A 39 -13.84 15.29 -9.86
CA GLN A 39 -14.20 16.71 -9.97
C GLN A 39 -13.20 17.45 -10.86
N GLY A 40 -11.89 17.20 -10.71
CA GLY A 40 -10.84 17.78 -11.55
C GLY A 40 -11.02 17.45 -13.03
N SER A 41 -11.27 16.19 -13.39
CA SER A 41 -11.48 15.80 -14.80
C SER A 41 -12.80 16.31 -15.38
N ARG A 42 -13.83 16.59 -14.56
CA ARG A 42 -15.04 17.31 -14.98
C ARG A 42 -14.74 18.79 -15.24
N ILE A 43 -13.96 19.42 -14.36
CA ILE A 43 -13.58 20.84 -14.50
C ILE A 43 -12.66 21.06 -15.70
N HIS A 44 -11.67 20.20 -15.94
CA HIS A 44 -10.83 20.30 -17.15
C HIS A 44 -11.70 20.31 -18.39
N ARG A 45 -12.63 19.34 -18.53
CA ARG A 45 -13.56 19.30 -19.66
C ARG A 45 -14.45 20.54 -19.75
N LYS A 46 -14.90 21.10 -18.62
CA LYS A 46 -15.73 22.30 -18.59
C LYS A 46 -14.94 23.52 -19.05
N ILE A 47 -13.74 23.74 -18.51
CA ILE A 47 -12.85 24.84 -18.90
C ILE A 47 -12.47 24.73 -20.37
N GLN A 48 -12.04 23.55 -20.82
CA GLN A 48 -11.68 23.28 -22.22
C GLN A 48 -12.84 23.57 -23.18
N ARG A 49 -14.09 23.21 -22.82
CA ARG A 49 -15.29 23.50 -23.63
C ARG A 49 -15.67 24.99 -23.67
N GLN A 50 -15.27 25.77 -22.67
CA GLN A 50 -15.51 27.21 -22.63
C GLN A 50 -14.50 28.01 -23.47
N GLN A 51 -13.44 27.37 -23.96
CA GLN A 51 -12.45 28.03 -24.80
C GLN A 51 -12.91 28.14 -26.26
N GLY A 52 -12.36 29.14 -26.97
CA GLY A 52 -12.66 29.39 -28.38
C GLY A 52 -12.05 28.39 -29.35
N ALA A 53 -12.26 28.61 -30.65
CA ALA A 53 -11.74 27.75 -31.73
C ALA A 53 -10.20 27.69 -31.79
N GLU A 54 -9.54 28.68 -31.19
CA GLU A 54 -8.09 28.79 -31.04
C GLU A 54 -7.48 27.82 -30.02
N TYR A 55 -8.30 27.10 -29.23
CA TYR A 55 -7.85 26.21 -28.17
C TYR A 55 -7.91 24.74 -28.59
N ARG A 56 -6.76 24.06 -28.56
CA ARG A 56 -6.66 22.62 -28.74
C ARG A 56 -6.45 21.95 -27.39
N ALA A 57 -7.45 21.18 -26.95
CA ALA A 57 -7.39 20.45 -25.68
C ALA A 57 -6.62 19.12 -25.81
N GLU A 58 -6.02 18.67 -24.70
CA GLU A 58 -5.44 17.34 -24.52
C GLU A 58 -4.39 16.96 -25.57
N VAL A 59 -3.41 17.84 -25.80
CA VAL A 59 -2.39 17.65 -26.84
C VAL A 59 -1.28 16.73 -26.36
N PRO A 60 -1.08 15.54 -26.97
CA PRO A 60 0.02 14.65 -26.61
C PRO A 60 1.34 15.23 -27.12
N LEU A 61 2.34 15.27 -26.23
CA LEU A 61 3.68 15.77 -26.52
C LEU A 61 4.71 14.69 -26.18
N ARG A 62 5.68 14.51 -27.07
CA ARG A 62 6.79 13.55 -26.92
C ARG A 62 8.07 14.20 -27.42
N TYR A 63 9.13 14.13 -26.63
CA TYR A 63 10.46 14.54 -27.04
C TYR A 63 11.48 13.44 -26.74
N GLN A 64 12.27 13.09 -27.75
CA GLN A 64 13.26 12.03 -27.66
C GLN A 64 14.65 12.64 -27.63
N ILE A 65 15.40 12.26 -26.60
CA ILE A 65 16.71 12.82 -26.30
C ILE A 65 17.70 11.68 -26.46
N PRO A 66 18.64 11.78 -27.42
CA PRO A 66 19.67 10.77 -27.57
C PRO A 66 20.67 10.90 -26.41
N CYS A 67 20.74 9.85 -25.59
CA CYS A 67 21.74 9.73 -24.54
C CYS A 67 22.79 8.69 -24.96
N ASP A 68 23.97 8.70 -24.33
CA ASP A 68 24.99 7.70 -24.64
C ASP A 68 24.52 6.30 -24.21
N GLY A 69 24.17 5.46 -25.19
CA GLY A 69 23.72 4.08 -25.03
C GLY A 69 22.20 3.84 -24.95
N PHE A 70 21.37 4.89 -24.93
CA PHE A 70 19.90 4.75 -24.88
C PHE A 70 19.18 6.03 -25.35
N ILE A 71 17.89 5.92 -25.67
CA ILE A 71 17.04 7.08 -25.98
C ILE A 71 16.13 7.36 -24.79
N LEU A 72 16.16 8.58 -24.26
CA LEU A 72 15.23 9.03 -23.24
C LEU A 72 14.02 9.70 -23.92
N SER A 73 12.85 9.08 -23.81
CA SER A 73 11.58 9.61 -24.31
C SER A 73 10.81 10.27 -23.17
N VAL A 74 10.76 11.60 -23.19
CA VAL A 74 9.96 12.39 -22.25
C VAL A 74 8.59 12.63 -22.87
N GLU A 75 7.54 12.18 -22.19
CA GLU A 75 6.18 12.13 -22.74
C GLU A 75 5.17 12.76 -21.79
N GLY A 76 4.13 13.36 -22.34
CA GLY A 76 3.01 13.80 -21.53
C GLY A 76 1.90 14.39 -22.39
N ARG A 77 0.96 15.02 -21.73
CA ARG A 77 -0.22 15.58 -22.38
C ARG A 77 -0.47 16.95 -21.77
N ALA A 78 -0.34 17.98 -22.60
CA ALA A 78 -0.70 19.34 -22.20
C ALA A 78 -2.23 19.44 -22.17
N ASP A 79 -2.77 20.08 -21.14
CA ASP A 79 -4.23 20.27 -21.01
C ASP A 79 -4.78 21.11 -22.17
N GLY A 80 -4.01 22.09 -22.64
CA GLY A 80 -4.37 22.91 -23.79
C GLY A 80 -3.23 23.62 -24.50
N ILE A 81 -3.46 23.94 -25.78
CA ILE A 81 -2.62 24.83 -26.58
C ILE A 81 -3.48 25.90 -27.22
N ILE A 82 -3.17 27.16 -26.92
CA ILE A 82 -3.88 28.34 -27.42
C ILE A 82 -3.08 28.95 -28.57
N GLN A 83 -3.64 28.94 -29.77
CA GLN A 83 -3.04 29.54 -30.97
C GLN A 83 -3.55 30.97 -31.15
N LEU A 84 -2.84 31.96 -30.60
CA LEU A 84 -3.18 33.37 -30.82
C LEU A 84 -2.45 33.91 -32.06
N PRO A 85 -2.99 34.95 -32.73
CA PRO A 85 -2.45 35.45 -34.00
C PRO A 85 -0.96 35.84 -34.01
N LYS A 86 -0.39 36.16 -32.83
CA LYS A 86 1.02 36.57 -32.67
C LYS A 86 1.82 35.68 -31.73
N ARG A 87 1.21 34.69 -31.07
CA ARG A 87 1.88 33.86 -30.05
C ARG A 87 1.13 32.57 -29.78
N VAL A 88 1.87 31.50 -29.56
CA VAL A 88 1.30 30.24 -29.04
C VAL A 88 1.46 30.21 -27.53
N VAL A 89 0.49 29.63 -26.83
CA VAL A 89 0.50 29.48 -25.37
C VAL A 89 0.19 28.04 -25.02
N VAL A 90 0.99 27.45 -24.15
CA VAL A 90 0.64 26.20 -23.48
C VAL A 90 -0.13 26.52 -22.21
N ASP A 91 -1.28 25.87 -22.03
CA ASP A 91 -2.15 26.01 -20.88
C ASP A 91 -2.15 24.70 -20.08
N GLU A 92 -1.85 24.80 -18.78
CA GLU A 92 -1.92 23.69 -17.82
C GLU A 92 -2.98 24.03 -16.76
N ILE A 93 -3.97 23.15 -16.61
CA ILE A 93 -5.13 23.35 -15.74
C ILE A 93 -4.93 22.56 -14.45
N LYS A 94 -5.25 23.17 -13.31
CA LYS A 94 -5.19 22.52 -11.99
C LYS A 94 -6.43 22.82 -11.17
N GLY A 95 -7.16 21.77 -10.80
CA GLY A 95 -8.24 21.85 -9.81
C GLY A 95 -7.68 21.87 -8.40
N VAL A 96 -8.09 22.85 -7.58
CA VAL A 96 -7.68 22.99 -6.17
C VAL A 96 -8.89 23.24 -5.28
N PHE A 97 -8.87 22.76 -4.03
CA PHE A 97 -9.88 23.11 -3.03
C PHE A 97 -9.55 24.39 -2.26
N LYS A 98 -8.29 24.85 -2.34
CA LYS A 98 -7.83 26.03 -1.60
C LYS A 98 -8.40 27.32 -2.18
N ASP A 99 -8.56 28.33 -1.32
CA ASP A 99 -8.91 29.69 -1.72
C ASP A 99 -7.84 30.26 -2.67
N LEU A 100 -8.24 30.52 -3.92
CA LEU A 100 -7.37 31.03 -4.98
C LEU A 100 -6.83 32.42 -4.66
N LYS A 101 -7.45 33.18 -3.75
CA LYS A 101 -6.98 34.52 -3.35
C LYS A 101 -5.62 34.48 -2.67
N ARG A 102 -5.30 33.39 -1.97
CA ARG A 102 -4.02 33.18 -1.27
C ARG A 102 -2.88 32.73 -2.19
N LEU A 103 -3.16 32.45 -3.46
CA LEU A 103 -2.18 31.94 -4.42
C LEU A 103 -1.55 33.11 -5.18
N GLU A 104 -0.43 33.64 -4.71
CA GLU A 104 0.23 34.79 -5.37
C GLU A 104 1.04 34.39 -6.60
N GLU A 105 1.61 33.19 -6.60
CA GLU A 105 2.42 32.62 -7.67
C GLU A 105 2.01 31.17 -7.96
N PRO A 106 2.23 30.68 -9.20
CA PRO A 106 1.99 29.28 -9.53
C PRO A 106 2.93 28.37 -8.72
N GLN A 107 2.41 27.21 -8.29
CA GLN A 107 3.23 26.20 -7.62
C GLN A 107 4.36 25.72 -8.53
N LEU A 108 5.58 25.65 -7.98
CA LEU A 108 6.81 25.34 -8.72
C LEU A 108 6.69 24.09 -9.60
N LEU A 109 6.17 22.98 -9.04
CA LEU A 109 6.01 21.72 -9.76
C LEU A 109 5.04 21.84 -10.94
N HIS A 110 3.94 22.57 -10.77
CA HIS A 110 2.96 22.77 -11.85
C HIS A 110 3.55 23.64 -12.97
N LEU A 111 4.24 24.73 -12.60
CA LEU A 111 4.93 25.58 -13.57
C LEU A 111 6.00 24.81 -14.33
N ALA A 112 6.76 23.96 -13.66
CA ALA A 112 7.79 23.13 -14.28
C ALA A 112 7.20 22.11 -15.28
N GLN A 113 6.03 21.52 -15.00
CA GLN A 113 5.31 20.68 -15.97
C GLN A 113 4.95 21.47 -17.23
N ALA A 114 4.35 22.66 -17.05
CA ALA A 114 3.98 23.52 -18.17
C ALA A 114 5.19 24.01 -18.98
N LYS A 115 6.33 24.30 -18.33
CA LYS A 115 7.60 24.63 -18.99
C LYS A 115 8.12 23.49 -19.86
N CYS A 116 8.02 22.24 -19.40
CA CYS A 116 8.39 21.08 -20.23
C CYS A 116 7.53 21.01 -21.48
N TYR A 117 6.20 21.12 -21.35
CA TYR A 117 5.30 21.12 -22.51
C TYR A 117 5.56 22.28 -23.48
N ALA A 118 5.82 23.47 -22.94
CA ALA A 118 6.17 24.63 -23.72
C ALA A 118 7.47 24.44 -24.51
N TYR A 119 8.51 23.88 -23.89
CA TYR A 119 9.75 23.55 -24.58
C TYR A 119 9.52 22.54 -25.73
N ILE A 120 8.86 21.42 -25.43
CA ILE A 120 8.63 20.34 -26.41
C ILE A 120 7.84 20.88 -27.62
N TYR A 121 6.79 21.67 -27.37
CA TYR A 121 5.98 22.23 -28.43
C TYR A 121 6.73 23.31 -29.22
N ALA A 122 7.48 24.20 -28.55
CA ALA A 122 8.26 25.25 -29.21
C ALA A 122 9.36 24.65 -30.10
N GLU A 123 10.02 23.57 -29.68
CA GLU A 123 11.03 22.88 -30.49
C GLU A 123 10.40 22.19 -31.71
N GLN A 124 9.28 21.49 -31.53
CA GLN A 124 8.60 20.78 -32.63
C GLN A 124 7.99 21.71 -33.69
N ASN A 125 7.59 22.92 -33.30
CA ASN A 125 6.96 23.90 -34.19
C ASN A 125 7.90 25.07 -34.56
N ASN A 126 9.18 24.98 -34.17
CA ASN A 126 10.22 25.98 -34.42
C ASN A 126 9.81 27.42 -34.01
N LEU A 127 9.28 27.58 -32.80
CA LEU A 127 8.88 28.88 -32.25
C LEU A 127 10.04 29.53 -31.48
N GLU A 128 10.26 30.84 -31.68
CA GLU A 128 11.27 31.59 -30.91
C GLU A 128 10.82 31.88 -29.47
N GLU A 129 9.54 32.19 -29.30
CA GLU A 129 8.91 32.49 -28.01
C GLU A 129 7.62 31.69 -27.85
N ILE A 130 7.30 31.34 -26.60
CA ILE A 130 6.07 30.65 -26.25
C ILE A 130 5.54 31.15 -24.90
N GLY A 131 4.23 31.30 -24.81
CA GLY A 131 3.55 31.60 -23.56
C GLY A 131 3.35 30.35 -22.72
N VAL A 132 3.50 30.47 -21.40
CA VAL A 132 3.07 29.47 -20.42
C VAL A 132 1.92 30.07 -19.63
N GLN A 133 0.79 29.38 -19.59
CA GLN A 133 -0.37 29.75 -18.80
C GLN A 133 -0.67 28.65 -17.78
N MET A 134 -0.75 29.04 -16.51
CA MET A 134 -1.26 28.20 -15.44
C MET A 134 -2.69 28.62 -15.11
N THR A 135 -3.64 27.72 -15.27
CA THR A 135 -5.06 27.96 -14.96
C THR A 135 -5.44 27.17 -13.71
N TYR A 136 -5.59 27.86 -12.58
CA TYR A 136 -6.11 27.26 -11.35
C TYR A 136 -7.62 27.47 -11.26
N CYS A 137 -8.36 26.42 -10.93
CA CYS A 137 -9.79 26.49 -10.71
C CYS A 137 -10.14 25.93 -9.33
N ASN A 138 -10.92 26.69 -8.56
CA ASN A 138 -11.44 26.21 -7.29
C ASN A 138 -12.54 25.17 -7.58
N LEU A 139 -12.43 23.98 -6.99
CA LEU A 139 -13.34 22.86 -7.28
C LEU A 139 -14.77 23.11 -6.77
N ASP A 140 -14.95 23.96 -5.76
CA ASP A 140 -16.24 24.25 -5.12
C ASP A 140 -16.90 25.51 -5.70
N THR A 141 -16.16 26.61 -5.78
CA THR A 141 -16.68 27.91 -6.23
C THR A 141 -16.62 28.08 -7.75
N GLU A 142 -15.88 27.21 -8.44
CA GLU A 142 -15.55 27.32 -9.87
C GLU A 142 -14.84 28.65 -10.24
N GLU A 143 -14.33 29.39 -9.26
CA GLU A 143 -13.50 30.57 -9.52
C GLU A 143 -12.23 30.16 -10.27
N ILE A 144 -11.77 31.00 -11.20
CA ILE A 144 -10.59 30.73 -12.04
C ILE A 144 -9.57 31.84 -11.84
N ARG A 145 -8.32 31.45 -11.58
CA ARG A 145 -7.16 32.36 -11.55
C ARG A 145 -6.12 31.90 -12.56
N ARG A 146 -5.63 32.82 -13.39
CA ARG A 146 -4.66 32.53 -14.45
C ARG A 146 -3.35 33.28 -14.20
N PHE A 147 -2.24 32.57 -14.32
CA PHE A 147 -0.90 33.15 -14.36
C PHE A 147 -0.33 32.95 -15.74
N ARG A 148 0.26 33.99 -16.32
CA ARG A 148 0.77 33.93 -17.68
C ARG A 148 2.12 34.60 -17.77
N GLU A 149 3.08 33.85 -18.28
CA GLU A 149 4.44 34.31 -18.51
C GLU A 149 4.87 33.91 -19.92
N THR A 150 5.84 34.64 -20.48
CA THR A 150 6.39 34.34 -21.80
C THR A 150 7.84 33.96 -21.63
N TYR A 151 8.26 32.91 -22.34
CA TYR A 151 9.60 32.38 -22.28
C TYR A 151 10.17 32.26 -23.69
N THR A 152 11.47 32.48 -23.82
CA THR A 152 12.17 32.19 -25.07
C THR A 152 12.46 30.69 -25.16
N ARG A 153 12.52 30.15 -26.38
CA ARG A 153 12.92 28.76 -26.61
C ARG A 153 14.32 28.47 -26.06
N ALA A 154 15.24 29.43 -26.15
CA ALA A 154 16.61 29.27 -25.65
C ALA A 154 16.66 29.10 -24.12
N GLU A 155 15.88 29.89 -23.38
CA GLU A 155 15.77 29.76 -21.92
C GLU A 155 15.14 28.41 -21.53
N LEU A 156 14.05 28.03 -22.19
CA LEU A 156 13.37 26.76 -21.94
C LEU A 156 14.26 25.56 -22.27
N LYS A 157 15.03 25.63 -23.37
CA LYS A 157 15.99 24.59 -23.76
C LYS A 157 17.06 24.39 -22.68
N LYS A 158 17.72 25.46 -22.25
CA LYS A 158 18.76 25.39 -21.21
C LYS A 158 18.22 24.82 -19.90
N TRP A 159 17.00 25.22 -19.51
CA TRP A 159 16.35 24.72 -18.31
C TRP A 159 15.96 23.23 -18.44
N PHE A 160 15.38 22.84 -19.57
CA PHE A 160 14.95 21.46 -19.83
C PHE A 160 16.14 20.50 -19.96
N GLU A 161 17.21 20.90 -20.64
CA GLU A 161 18.44 20.11 -20.75
C GLU A 161 19.07 19.86 -19.37
N LYS A 162 19.07 20.87 -18.48
CA LYS A 162 19.53 20.69 -17.10
C LYS A 162 18.69 19.64 -16.36
N LEU A 163 17.37 19.78 -16.40
CA LEU A 163 16.43 18.85 -15.78
C LEU A 163 16.64 17.41 -16.26
N VAL A 164 16.80 17.24 -17.58
CA VAL A 164 17.03 15.94 -18.20
C VAL A 164 18.39 15.36 -17.80
N SER A 165 19.45 16.18 -17.78
CA SER A 165 20.80 15.72 -17.43
C SER A 165 20.88 15.19 -16.00
N GLU A 166 20.11 15.76 -15.07
CA GLU A 166 20.01 15.27 -13.69
C GLU A 166 19.32 13.90 -13.63
N TYR A 167 18.26 13.70 -14.43
CA TYR A 167 17.57 12.41 -14.54
C TYR A 167 18.35 11.36 -15.33
N GLU A 168 19.15 11.76 -16.32
CA GLU A 168 19.93 10.86 -17.16
C GLU A 168 20.83 9.94 -16.33
N LYS A 169 21.41 10.47 -15.24
CA LYS A 169 22.23 9.69 -14.29
C LYS A 169 21.47 8.51 -13.70
N TRP A 170 20.20 8.70 -13.36
CA TRP A 170 19.32 7.66 -12.82
C TRP A 170 18.91 6.66 -13.88
N ALA A 171 18.53 7.13 -15.07
CA ALA A 171 18.16 6.29 -16.19
C ALA A 171 19.32 5.36 -16.62
N ARG A 172 20.54 5.91 -16.70
CA ARG A 172 21.78 5.17 -16.97
C ARG A 172 22.06 4.12 -15.89
N TYR A 173 21.91 4.50 -14.62
CA TYR A 173 22.07 3.57 -13.51
C TYR A 173 21.08 2.41 -13.60
N GLN A 174 19.79 2.69 -13.82
CA GLN A 174 18.75 1.65 -13.93
C GLN A 174 19.02 0.69 -15.10
N MET A 175 19.44 1.20 -16.26
CA MET A 175 19.77 0.38 -17.43
C MET A 175 20.97 -0.53 -17.17
N THR A 176 22.07 0.04 -16.66
CA THR A 176 23.30 -0.72 -16.37
C THR A 176 23.06 -1.76 -15.27
N TRP A 177 22.29 -1.41 -14.24
CA TRP A 177 21.88 -2.33 -13.19
C TRP A 177 21.01 -3.47 -13.72
N ARG A 178 19.99 -3.17 -14.55
CA ARG A 178 19.12 -4.19 -15.15
C ARG A 178 19.91 -5.19 -15.97
N ALA A 179 20.88 -4.74 -16.77
CA ALA A 179 21.76 -5.62 -17.55
C ALA A 179 22.61 -6.53 -16.63
N LYS A 180 23.25 -5.95 -15.61
CA LYS A 180 24.08 -6.68 -14.63
C LYS A 180 23.26 -7.71 -13.84
N ARG A 181 22.08 -7.29 -13.35
CA ARG A 181 21.12 -8.14 -12.64
C ARG A 181 20.69 -9.31 -13.52
N ASN A 182 20.18 -9.04 -14.73
CA ASN A 182 19.68 -10.09 -15.62
C ASN A 182 20.80 -11.08 -16.01
N ALA A 183 22.02 -10.61 -16.22
CA ALA A 183 23.17 -11.47 -16.46
C ALA A 183 23.48 -12.39 -15.26
N SER A 184 23.49 -11.85 -14.04
CA SER A 184 23.72 -12.65 -12.82
C SER A 184 22.61 -13.66 -12.56
N ILE A 185 21.34 -13.31 -12.81
CA ILE A 185 20.21 -14.23 -12.59
C ILE A 185 20.32 -15.49 -13.46
N LYS A 186 20.89 -15.38 -14.67
CA LYS A 186 21.06 -16.53 -15.58
C LYS A 186 21.96 -17.61 -14.97
N THR A 187 23.00 -17.23 -14.23
CA THR A 187 23.97 -18.17 -13.64
C THR A 187 23.52 -18.76 -12.30
N VAL A 188 22.56 -18.14 -11.62
CA VAL A 188 22.07 -18.63 -10.31
C VAL A 188 21.35 -19.96 -10.48
N GLU A 189 21.68 -20.92 -9.63
CA GLU A 189 21.04 -22.23 -9.56
C GLU A 189 20.26 -22.39 -8.25
N PHE A 190 19.45 -23.44 -8.18
CA PHE A 190 18.71 -23.73 -6.97
C PHE A 190 19.70 -24.16 -5.87
N PRO A 191 19.76 -23.48 -4.71
CA PRO A 191 20.89 -23.57 -3.77
C PRO A 191 20.95 -24.87 -2.95
N PHE A 192 19.99 -25.79 -3.12
CA PHE A 192 19.88 -26.99 -2.30
C PHE A 192 19.63 -28.22 -3.17
N GLU A 193 19.88 -29.41 -2.64
CA GLU A 193 19.32 -30.61 -3.26
C GLU A 193 17.79 -30.58 -3.19
N TYR A 194 17.15 -30.91 -4.31
CA TYR A 194 15.69 -30.94 -4.38
C TYR A 194 15.14 -32.04 -3.48
N ARG A 195 14.25 -31.66 -2.56
CA ARG A 195 13.40 -32.63 -1.85
C ARG A 195 12.35 -33.18 -2.81
N ASP A 196 11.78 -34.34 -2.46
CA ASP A 196 10.70 -34.92 -3.25
C ASP A 196 9.53 -33.95 -3.39
N GLY A 197 8.97 -33.86 -4.61
CA GLY A 197 7.95 -32.87 -4.99
C GLY A 197 8.39 -31.41 -5.08
N GLN A 198 9.53 -31.00 -4.50
CA GLN A 198 9.99 -29.61 -4.48
C GLN A 198 10.36 -29.09 -5.87
N LYS A 199 10.96 -29.93 -6.72
CA LYS A 199 11.27 -29.58 -8.11
C LYS A 199 10.00 -29.26 -8.90
N LYS A 200 8.95 -30.07 -8.75
CA LYS A 200 7.63 -29.83 -9.38
C LYS A 200 7.00 -28.52 -8.91
N LEU A 201 7.17 -28.16 -7.63
CA LEU A 201 6.72 -26.86 -7.12
C LEU A 201 7.43 -25.69 -7.82
N VAL A 202 8.77 -25.73 -7.89
CA VAL A 202 9.57 -24.68 -8.54
C VAL A 202 9.16 -24.51 -10.01
N GLU A 203 9.07 -25.62 -10.76
CA GLU A 203 8.62 -25.61 -12.15
C GLU A 203 7.22 -25.02 -12.31
N SER A 204 6.31 -25.35 -11.39
CA SER A 204 4.93 -24.86 -11.44
C SER A 204 4.80 -23.38 -11.12
N VAL A 205 5.60 -22.87 -10.17
CA VAL A 205 5.68 -21.43 -9.88
C VAL A 205 6.14 -20.68 -11.13
N TYR A 206 7.26 -21.12 -11.72
CA TYR A 206 7.81 -20.47 -12.91
C TYR A 206 6.83 -20.54 -14.10
N ARG A 207 6.22 -21.69 -14.38
CA ARG A 207 5.19 -21.84 -15.44
C ARG A 207 3.97 -20.96 -15.20
N THR A 208 3.59 -20.73 -13.95
CA THR A 208 2.48 -19.82 -13.61
C THR A 208 2.82 -18.39 -13.96
N ILE A 209 4.03 -17.96 -13.59
CA ILE A 209 4.53 -16.62 -13.89
C ILE A 209 4.59 -16.40 -15.40
N LEU A 210 5.16 -17.36 -16.14
CA LEU A 210 5.21 -17.34 -17.61
C LEU A 210 3.82 -17.19 -18.24
N ARG A 211 2.81 -17.86 -17.68
CA ARG A 211 1.42 -17.79 -18.15
C ARG A 211 0.63 -16.60 -17.61
N LYS A 212 1.24 -15.74 -16.79
CA LYS A 212 0.60 -14.59 -16.13
C LYS A 212 -0.69 -14.99 -15.38
N LYS A 213 -0.62 -16.12 -14.65
CA LYS A 213 -1.76 -16.70 -13.91
C LYS A 213 -1.56 -16.60 -12.40
N LYS A 214 -2.53 -17.13 -11.65
CA LYS A 214 -2.46 -17.26 -10.19
C LYS A 214 -2.36 -18.73 -9.79
N LEU A 215 -1.56 -19.00 -8.76
CA LEU A 215 -1.29 -20.34 -8.25
C LEU A 215 -1.47 -20.36 -6.74
N PHE A 216 -2.19 -21.36 -6.25
CA PHE A 216 -2.28 -21.68 -4.83
C PHE A 216 -1.41 -22.89 -4.51
N ILE A 217 -0.53 -22.77 -3.54
CA ILE A 217 0.36 -23.85 -3.11
C ILE A 217 0.05 -24.19 -1.66
N GLN A 218 -0.46 -25.39 -1.45
CA GLN A 218 -0.46 -26.00 -0.13
C GLN A 218 0.83 -26.80 0.00
N ALA A 219 1.68 -26.39 0.94
CA ALA A 219 2.91 -27.13 1.21
C ALA A 219 3.25 -27.06 2.70
N PRO A 220 3.52 -28.20 3.37
CA PRO A 220 3.81 -28.21 4.80
C PRO A 220 5.10 -27.43 5.10
N THR A 221 5.24 -26.99 6.35
CA THR A 221 6.49 -26.41 6.84
C THR A 221 7.62 -27.44 6.74
N GLY A 222 8.82 -26.98 6.38
CA GLY A 222 9.99 -27.85 6.16
C GLY A 222 10.24 -28.29 4.71
N VAL A 223 9.28 -28.13 3.79
CA VAL A 223 9.48 -28.46 2.35
C VAL A 223 10.35 -27.44 1.62
N GLY A 224 10.64 -26.28 2.24
CA GLY A 224 11.41 -25.20 1.61
C GLY A 224 10.57 -24.33 0.68
N LYS A 225 9.30 -24.07 1.04
CA LYS A 225 8.34 -23.24 0.30
C LYS A 225 8.90 -21.89 -0.13
N THR A 226 9.54 -21.18 0.80
CA THR A 226 10.06 -19.83 0.55
C THR A 226 11.06 -19.84 -0.60
N MET A 227 12.10 -20.68 -0.52
CA MET A 227 13.06 -20.81 -1.62
C MET A 227 12.41 -21.34 -2.91
N ALA A 228 11.46 -22.27 -2.79
CA ALA A 228 10.73 -22.82 -3.93
C ALA A 228 9.81 -21.81 -4.63
N ALA A 229 9.46 -20.70 -3.98
CA ALA A 229 8.72 -19.58 -4.57
C ALA A 229 9.65 -18.45 -5.04
N VAL A 230 10.67 -18.11 -4.24
CA VAL A 230 11.61 -17.01 -4.52
C VAL A 230 12.51 -17.33 -5.71
N PHE A 231 13.18 -18.48 -5.74
CA PHE A 231 14.10 -18.84 -6.83
C PHE A 231 13.46 -18.77 -8.23
N PRO A 232 12.31 -19.41 -8.51
CA PRO A 232 11.68 -19.31 -9.83
C PRO A 232 11.19 -17.90 -10.16
N ALA A 233 10.79 -17.11 -9.16
CA ALA A 233 10.42 -15.71 -9.39
C ALA A 233 11.64 -14.85 -9.74
N VAL A 234 12.78 -15.06 -9.09
CA VAL A 234 14.06 -14.42 -9.44
C VAL A 234 14.45 -14.77 -10.88
N LYS A 235 14.38 -16.06 -11.26
CA LYS A 235 14.59 -16.49 -12.64
C LYS A 235 13.67 -15.78 -13.63
N ALA A 236 12.38 -15.70 -13.30
CA ALA A 236 11.40 -15.03 -14.15
C ALA A 236 11.69 -13.52 -14.35
N VAL A 237 12.23 -12.83 -13.34
CA VAL A 237 12.69 -11.43 -13.49
C VAL A 237 13.87 -11.32 -14.46
N GLY A 238 14.83 -12.24 -14.39
CA GLY A 238 15.98 -12.26 -15.31
C GLY A 238 15.61 -12.51 -16.77
N GLU A 239 14.44 -13.12 -17.00
CA GLU A 239 13.85 -13.37 -18.32
C GLU A 239 12.78 -12.35 -18.71
N GLU A 240 12.65 -11.26 -17.94
CA GLU A 240 11.75 -10.15 -18.22
C GLU A 240 10.24 -10.53 -18.22
N LEU A 241 9.87 -11.58 -17.48
CA LEU A 241 8.46 -11.94 -17.23
C LEU A 241 7.82 -11.07 -16.14
N GLY A 242 8.65 -10.34 -15.39
CA GLY A 242 8.27 -9.32 -14.42
C GLY A 242 9.46 -8.41 -14.12
N GLU A 243 9.18 -7.19 -13.67
CA GLU A 243 10.16 -6.16 -13.34
C GLU A 243 10.58 -6.19 -11.87
N LYS A 244 9.63 -6.48 -10.96
CA LYS A 244 9.84 -6.39 -9.51
C LYS A 244 9.05 -7.46 -8.76
N ILE A 245 9.66 -8.02 -7.72
CA ILE A 245 9.04 -9.00 -6.83
C ILE A 245 8.49 -8.30 -5.59
N PHE A 246 7.25 -8.56 -5.23
CA PHE A 246 6.70 -8.23 -3.91
C PHE A 246 6.50 -9.51 -3.11
N TYR A 247 7.31 -9.69 -2.07
CA TYR A 247 7.14 -10.77 -1.10
C TYR A 247 6.31 -10.26 0.08
N LEU A 248 5.10 -10.79 0.21
CA LEU A 248 4.09 -10.33 1.15
C LEU A 248 3.90 -11.33 2.28
N THR A 249 3.98 -10.86 3.52
CA THR A 249 3.75 -11.72 4.68
C THR A 249 3.25 -10.96 5.91
N ALA A 250 2.38 -11.60 6.69
CA ALA A 250 1.75 -11.01 7.88
C ALA A 250 2.64 -10.98 9.14
N ARG A 251 3.74 -11.75 9.18
CA ARG A 251 4.55 -11.92 10.40
C ARG A 251 5.97 -11.42 10.19
N THR A 252 6.56 -10.84 11.24
CA THR A 252 7.96 -10.38 11.19
C THR A 252 8.93 -11.53 10.95
N ILE A 253 8.70 -12.69 11.57
CA ILE A 253 9.59 -13.87 11.49
C ILE A 253 9.73 -14.36 10.03
N THR A 254 8.63 -14.41 9.28
CA THR A 254 8.63 -14.86 7.88
C THR A 254 9.30 -13.86 6.95
N ARG A 255 9.35 -12.56 7.31
CA ARG A 255 10.17 -11.56 6.57
C ARG A 255 11.66 -11.90 6.65
N THR A 256 12.14 -12.33 7.81
CA THR A 256 13.54 -12.77 7.98
C THR A 256 13.84 -13.99 7.12
N VAL A 257 12.93 -14.97 7.04
CA VAL A 257 13.09 -16.15 6.17
C VAL A 257 13.15 -15.76 4.70
N ALA A 258 12.34 -14.80 4.26
CA ALA A 258 12.39 -14.28 2.91
C ALA A 258 13.72 -13.54 2.63
N SER A 259 14.18 -12.68 3.54
CA SER A 259 15.47 -11.98 3.41
C SER A 259 16.63 -12.97 3.32
N GLN A 260 16.63 -13.99 4.19
CA GLN A 260 17.62 -15.08 4.16
C GLN A 260 17.60 -15.84 2.84
N ALA A 261 16.42 -16.08 2.24
CA ALA A 261 16.35 -16.73 0.93
C ALA A 261 17.05 -15.90 -0.16
N PHE A 262 16.87 -14.58 -0.19
CA PHE A 262 17.62 -13.73 -1.11
C PHE A 262 19.12 -13.67 -0.79
N ALA A 263 19.50 -13.67 0.50
CA ALA A 263 20.89 -13.69 0.91
C ALA A 263 21.62 -14.97 0.43
N ILE A 264 20.99 -16.13 0.55
CA ILE A 264 21.53 -17.41 0.05
C ILE A 264 21.73 -17.39 -1.46
N LEU A 265 20.82 -16.78 -2.23
CA LEU A 265 21.02 -16.61 -3.67
C LEU A 265 22.15 -15.61 -3.98
N ARG A 266 22.35 -14.60 -3.12
CA ARG A 266 23.44 -13.63 -3.23
C ARG A 266 24.82 -14.25 -3.05
N GLU A 267 24.93 -15.34 -2.28
CA GLU A 267 26.18 -16.12 -2.17
C GLU A 267 26.61 -16.73 -3.51
N GLN A 268 25.69 -16.93 -4.46
CA GLN A 268 25.96 -17.34 -5.84
C GLN A 268 26.20 -16.15 -6.80
N ASP A 269 26.66 -15.02 -6.27
CA ASP A 269 26.89 -13.77 -7.00
C ASP A 269 25.64 -13.12 -7.64
N LEU A 270 24.43 -13.44 -7.13
CA LEU A 270 23.19 -12.77 -7.58
C LEU A 270 23.29 -11.25 -7.30
N LYS A 271 23.20 -10.45 -8.37
CA LYS A 271 23.16 -8.98 -8.31
C LYS A 271 21.71 -8.51 -8.30
N MET A 272 21.09 -8.55 -7.12
CA MET A 272 19.70 -8.17 -6.95
C MET A 272 19.52 -7.33 -5.70
N LYS A 273 18.86 -6.18 -5.85
CA LYS A 273 18.57 -5.28 -4.73
C LYS A 273 17.30 -5.67 -4.03
N VAL A 274 17.38 -5.84 -2.71
CA VAL A 274 16.25 -6.30 -1.90
C VAL A 274 16.07 -5.37 -0.70
N ILE A 275 14.85 -4.84 -0.55
CA ILE A 275 14.47 -4.01 0.60
C ILE A 275 13.45 -4.73 1.48
N THR A 276 13.59 -4.57 2.80
CA THR A 276 12.55 -4.97 3.76
C THR A 276 11.87 -3.74 4.34
N LEU A 277 10.61 -3.52 3.99
CA LEU A 277 9.84 -2.40 4.52
C LEU A 277 9.43 -2.63 5.96
N THR A 278 9.72 -1.63 6.79
CA THR A 278 9.40 -1.59 8.22
C THR A 278 8.32 -0.55 8.46
N ALA A 279 7.38 -0.86 9.37
CA ALA A 279 6.31 0.05 9.74
C ALA A 279 6.88 1.37 10.28
N LYS A 280 6.19 2.49 10.00
CA LYS A 280 6.61 3.84 10.37
C LYS A 280 6.96 3.96 11.85
N GLU A 281 6.07 3.48 12.72
CA GLU A 281 6.25 3.48 14.19
C GLU A 281 7.50 2.73 14.66
N LYS A 282 8.00 1.79 13.86
CA LYS A 282 9.17 0.98 14.23
C LYS A 282 10.47 1.57 13.71
N ILE A 283 10.49 2.14 12.52
CA ILE A 283 11.70 2.69 11.90
C ILE A 283 11.93 4.18 12.21
N CYS A 284 10.91 4.88 12.72
CA CYS A 284 11.04 6.28 13.08
C CYS A 284 12.02 6.47 14.25
N PHE A 285 12.85 7.51 14.19
CA PHE A 285 13.75 7.90 15.27
C PHE A 285 13.07 8.72 16.37
N CYS A 286 11.89 9.26 16.10
CA CYS A 286 11.12 10.04 17.07
C CYS A 286 10.22 9.11 17.89
N GLU A 287 10.06 9.42 19.19
CA GLU A 287 9.14 8.69 20.08
C GLU A 287 7.68 8.83 19.64
N GLU A 288 7.30 10.05 19.22
CA GLU A 288 6.01 10.33 18.62
C GLU A 288 6.16 10.53 17.10
N THR A 289 5.31 9.88 16.31
CA THR A 289 5.34 9.94 14.84
C THR A 289 4.64 11.19 14.29
N ILE A 290 5.00 12.36 14.81
CA ILE A 290 4.50 13.66 14.34
C ILE A 290 5.40 14.13 13.19
N CYS A 291 4.92 13.98 11.95
CA CYS A 291 5.68 14.37 10.77
C CYS A 291 5.30 15.79 10.32
N ASN A 292 5.95 16.77 10.93
CA ASN A 292 5.96 18.16 10.51
C ASN A 292 7.38 18.72 10.66
N PRO A 293 7.76 19.78 9.93
CA PRO A 293 9.10 20.37 10.02
C PRO A 293 9.40 21.07 11.35
N ASP A 294 8.36 21.44 12.10
CA ASP A 294 8.49 22.17 13.37
C ASP A 294 8.94 21.24 14.52
N VAL A 295 8.51 19.98 14.50
CA VAL A 295 8.74 18.96 15.54
C VAL A 295 9.73 17.90 15.08
N CYS A 296 9.69 17.49 13.81
CA CYS A 296 10.53 16.40 13.30
C CYS A 296 11.76 16.93 12.54
N PRO A 297 12.98 16.78 13.09
CA PRO A 297 14.20 17.27 12.44
C PRO A 297 14.50 16.55 11.12
N TYR A 298 14.01 15.31 10.98
CA TYR A 298 14.17 14.48 9.78
C TYR A 298 13.15 14.79 8.68
N ALA A 299 12.06 15.49 9.03
CA ALA A 299 11.08 15.97 8.07
C ALA A 299 11.55 17.24 7.37
N LYS A 300 12.30 18.09 8.09
CA LYS A 300 12.80 19.38 7.61
C LYS A 300 13.89 19.22 6.54
N GLY A 301 13.65 19.77 5.35
CA GLY A 301 14.48 19.69 4.16
C GLY A 301 14.69 18.26 3.67
N HIS A 302 13.75 17.35 3.97
CA HIS A 302 13.87 15.95 3.59
C HIS A 302 14.01 15.79 2.07
N PHE A 303 13.15 16.44 1.30
CA PHE A 303 13.13 16.30 -0.16
C PHE A 303 14.36 16.92 -0.83
N ASP A 304 15.01 17.87 -0.16
CA ASP A 304 16.23 18.51 -0.67
C ASP A 304 17.44 17.56 -0.64
N ARG A 305 17.43 16.54 0.24
CA ARG A 305 18.58 15.65 0.48
C ARG A 305 18.33 14.19 0.10
N VAL A 306 17.07 13.78 -0.02
CA VAL A 306 16.73 12.35 -0.14
C VAL A 306 17.24 11.71 -1.43
N ASN A 307 17.26 12.45 -2.55
CA ASN A 307 17.71 11.89 -3.83
C ASN A 307 19.19 11.47 -3.77
N ASP A 308 20.06 12.31 -3.19
CA ASP A 308 21.47 11.97 -3.02
C ASP A 308 21.67 10.82 -2.03
N ALA A 309 20.90 10.82 -0.93
CA ALA A 309 20.90 9.74 0.05
C ALA A 309 20.52 8.39 -0.57
N VAL A 310 19.50 8.37 -1.43
CA VAL A 310 19.04 7.19 -2.16
C VAL A 310 20.07 6.74 -3.18
N TYR A 311 20.64 7.67 -3.97
CA TYR A 311 21.62 7.34 -4.99
C TYR A 311 22.87 6.70 -4.38
N GLU A 312 23.39 7.29 -3.29
CA GLU A 312 24.54 6.73 -2.58
C GLU A 312 24.25 5.32 -2.07
N LEU A 313 23.09 5.11 -1.45
CA LEU A 313 22.68 3.79 -0.94
C LEU A 313 22.59 2.74 -2.04
N LEU A 314 22.00 3.09 -3.19
CA LEU A 314 21.89 2.21 -4.34
C LEU A 314 23.26 1.80 -4.90
N THR A 315 24.25 2.70 -4.83
CA THR A 315 25.60 2.40 -5.31
C THR A 315 26.47 1.64 -4.31
N SER A 316 26.15 1.67 -3.01
CA SER A 316 26.99 1.09 -1.96
C SER A 316 26.61 -0.35 -1.57
N THR A 317 25.31 -0.69 -1.59
CA THR A 317 24.83 -2.00 -1.11
C THR A 317 23.69 -2.58 -1.94
N ASP A 318 23.56 -3.90 -1.89
CA ASP A 318 22.48 -4.68 -2.53
C ASP A 318 21.43 -5.16 -1.52
N GLU A 319 21.72 -5.13 -0.21
CA GLU A 319 20.75 -5.43 0.85
C GLU A 319 20.38 -4.18 1.61
N MET A 320 19.09 -3.89 1.66
CA MET A 320 18.53 -2.74 2.37
C MET A 320 17.68 -3.27 3.52
N SER A 321 18.40 -3.73 4.56
CA SER A 321 17.79 -4.09 5.83
C SER A 321 17.35 -2.83 6.58
N ARG A 322 16.64 -3.03 7.69
CA ARG A 322 16.23 -1.93 8.56
C ARG A 322 17.44 -1.13 9.05
N GLU A 323 18.48 -1.83 9.50
CA GLU A 323 19.69 -1.26 10.08
C GLU A 323 20.42 -0.39 9.04
N VAL A 324 20.59 -0.90 7.82
CA VAL A 324 21.21 -0.16 6.71
C VAL A 324 20.44 1.12 6.37
N LEU A 325 19.10 1.04 6.34
CA LEU A 325 18.25 2.21 6.08
C LEU A 325 18.34 3.24 7.22
N GLU A 326 18.40 2.79 8.47
CA GLU A 326 18.54 3.68 9.62
C GLU A 326 19.91 4.40 9.63
N GLU A 327 20.99 3.68 9.33
CA GLU A 327 22.34 4.26 9.22
C GLU A 327 22.41 5.33 8.12
N GLN A 328 21.89 5.01 6.92
CA GLN A 328 21.87 5.95 5.81
C GLN A 328 21.00 7.18 6.09
N ALA A 329 19.84 6.97 6.72
CA ALA A 329 18.93 8.05 7.07
C ALA A 329 19.55 9.00 8.12
N ARG A 330 20.29 8.47 9.10
CA ARG A 330 21.04 9.28 10.07
C ARG A 330 22.14 10.08 9.38
N LYS A 331 22.89 9.46 8.47
CA LYS A 331 23.99 10.11 7.74
C LYS A 331 23.51 11.34 6.96
N TRP A 332 22.37 11.24 6.27
CA TRP A 332 21.83 12.32 5.45
C TRP A 332 20.81 13.21 6.18
N ASN A 333 20.54 12.91 7.45
CA ASN A 333 19.52 13.56 8.26
C ASN A 333 18.16 13.61 7.54
N VAL A 334 17.66 12.46 7.10
CA VAL A 334 16.40 12.31 6.37
C VAL A 334 15.46 11.34 7.09
N CYS A 335 14.15 11.44 6.84
CA CYS A 335 13.18 10.50 7.39
C CYS A 335 13.44 9.07 6.86
N PRO A 336 13.72 8.09 7.74
CA PRO A 336 14.03 6.72 7.31
C PRO A 336 12.84 6.02 6.67
N PHE A 337 11.61 6.33 7.11
CA PHE A 337 10.40 5.75 6.56
C PHE A 337 10.14 6.21 5.12
N GLU A 338 10.13 7.52 4.87
CA GLU A 338 9.91 8.05 3.51
C GLU A 338 11.07 7.66 2.57
N MET A 339 12.31 7.73 3.05
CA MET A 339 13.47 7.27 2.28
C MET A 339 13.33 5.79 1.88
N ALA A 340 12.87 4.91 2.78
CA ALA A 340 12.62 3.50 2.42
C ALA A 340 11.57 3.36 1.29
N LEU A 341 10.55 4.22 1.26
CA LEU A 341 9.57 4.26 0.18
C LEU A 341 10.19 4.77 -1.14
N ASP A 342 11.09 5.77 -1.08
CA ASP A 342 11.85 6.24 -2.26
C ASP A 342 12.77 5.14 -2.80
N VAL A 343 13.56 4.51 -1.94
CA VAL A 343 14.46 3.41 -2.29
C VAL A 343 13.69 2.25 -2.93
N SER A 344 12.49 1.91 -2.42
CA SER A 344 11.70 0.80 -2.94
C SER A 344 11.37 0.89 -4.44
N GLN A 345 11.37 2.10 -5.02
CA GLN A 345 11.16 2.30 -6.46
C GLN A 345 12.30 1.73 -7.31
N TRP A 346 13.52 1.74 -6.76
CA TRP A 346 14.76 1.43 -7.48
C TRP A 346 15.30 0.01 -7.23
N VAL A 347 14.67 -0.76 -6.34
CA VAL A 347 15.09 -2.14 -6.02
C VAL A 347 14.41 -3.20 -6.89
N ASP A 348 14.89 -4.43 -6.84
CA ASP A 348 14.34 -5.53 -7.63
C ASP A 348 13.31 -6.37 -6.85
N ALA A 349 13.42 -6.41 -5.52
CA ALA A 349 12.45 -7.08 -4.65
C ALA A 349 12.12 -6.26 -3.40
N VAL A 350 10.85 -6.29 -3.02
CA VAL A 350 10.30 -5.62 -1.83
C VAL A 350 9.65 -6.66 -0.92
N ILE A 351 10.15 -6.77 0.32
CA ILE A 351 9.57 -7.62 1.36
C ILE A 351 8.74 -6.73 2.28
N CYS A 352 7.43 -6.96 2.35
CA CYS A 352 6.54 -6.10 3.13
C CYS A 352 5.29 -6.83 3.68
N ASP A 353 4.51 -6.11 4.48
CA ASP A 353 3.20 -6.58 4.96
C ASP A 353 2.15 -6.62 3.84
N TYR A 354 1.10 -7.42 4.03
CA TYR A 354 -0.09 -7.39 3.18
C TYR A 354 -0.68 -5.99 3.02
N ASN A 355 -0.65 -5.18 4.08
CA ASN A 355 -1.28 -3.85 4.06
C ASN A 355 -0.64 -2.92 3.02
N TYR A 356 0.65 -3.07 2.72
CA TYR A 356 1.33 -2.24 1.71
C TYR A 356 0.88 -2.52 0.27
N VAL A 357 0.11 -3.58 0.05
CA VAL A 357 -0.47 -3.91 -1.26
C VAL A 357 -2.00 -3.85 -1.23
N PHE A 358 -2.63 -4.44 -0.21
CA PHE A 358 -4.07 -4.69 -0.19
C PHE A 358 -4.87 -3.63 0.58
N ASP A 359 -4.25 -2.88 1.49
CA ASP A 359 -4.98 -1.93 2.33
C ASP A 359 -5.32 -0.65 1.53
N PRO A 360 -6.60 -0.24 1.48
CA PRO A 360 -7.00 0.93 0.69
C PRO A 360 -6.37 2.24 1.18
N ASN A 361 -6.04 2.34 2.48
CA ASN A 361 -5.45 3.52 3.08
C ASN A 361 -3.92 3.45 3.15
N ALA A 362 -3.35 2.25 3.34
CA ALA A 362 -1.93 2.05 3.57
C ALA A 362 -1.13 1.47 2.38
N HIS A 363 -1.78 1.12 1.26
CA HIS A 363 -1.06 0.60 0.09
C HIS A 363 -0.02 1.60 -0.43
N LEU A 364 1.03 1.06 -1.05
CA LEU A 364 2.07 1.86 -1.67
C LEU A 364 1.53 2.55 -2.93
N LYS A 365 1.01 3.76 -2.77
CA LYS A 365 0.48 4.60 -3.87
C LYS A 365 1.45 4.74 -5.05
N ARG A 366 2.76 4.71 -4.77
CA ARG A 366 3.86 4.76 -5.75
C ARG A 366 3.85 3.58 -6.75
N PHE A 367 3.32 2.43 -6.36
CA PHE A 367 3.23 1.24 -7.22
C PHE A 367 1.79 0.87 -7.60
N PHE A 368 0.86 1.09 -6.68
CA PHE A 368 -0.53 0.63 -6.78
C PHE A 368 -1.54 1.77 -6.79
N GLY A 369 -1.11 3.02 -6.94
CA GLY A 369 -1.98 4.17 -7.13
C GLY A 369 -2.66 4.17 -8.50
N ASP A 370 -3.67 5.02 -8.66
CA ASP A 370 -4.45 5.08 -9.89
C ASP A 370 -3.59 5.58 -11.06
N GLY A 371 -3.66 4.88 -12.19
CA GLY A 371 -2.87 5.19 -13.39
C GLY A 371 -1.42 4.67 -13.37
N VAL A 372 -0.95 4.11 -12.24
CA VAL A 372 0.34 3.43 -12.17
C VAL A 372 0.19 2.00 -12.69
N LYS A 373 1.05 1.63 -13.65
CA LYS A 373 1.15 0.25 -14.16
C LYS A 373 2.59 -0.21 -14.01
N GLY A 374 2.78 -1.44 -13.54
CA GLY A 374 4.08 -2.08 -13.49
C GLY A 374 3.95 -3.58 -13.61
N GLU A 375 5.05 -4.23 -13.97
CA GLU A 375 5.08 -5.68 -14.18
C GLU A 375 5.50 -6.39 -12.90
N TYR A 376 4.56 -6.53 -11.95
CA TYR A 376 4.87 -7.04 -10.62
C TYR A 376 4.63 -8.55 -10.49
N LEU A 377 5.47 -9.21 -9.69
CA LEU A 377 5.28 -10.61 -9.28
C LEU A 377 4.97 -10.66 -7.79
N PHE A 378 3.79 -11.16 -7.42
CA PHE A 378 3.37 -11.25 -6.03
C PHE A 378 3.64 -12.65 -5.47
N LEU A 379 4.40 -12.72 -4.37
CA LEU A 379 4.66 -13.93 -3.61
C LEU A 379 4.02 -13.75 -2.22
N ILE A 380 2.89 -14.40 -1.98
CA ILE A 380 2.09 -14.23 -0.75
C ILE A 380 2.30 -15.45 0.16
N ASP A 381 3.07 -15.26 1.22
CA ASP A 381 3.44 -16.30 2.18
C ASP A 381 2.53 -16.30 3.41
N GLU A 382 2.14 -17.49 3.86
CA GLU A 382 1.10 -17.70 4.88
C GLU A 382 -0.22 -17.00 4.50
N ALA A 383 -0.57 -17.13 3.22
CA ALA A 383 -1.73 -16.52 2.59
C ALA A 383 -3.08 -16.93 3.23
N HIS A 384 -3.11 -17.95 4.08
CA HIS A 384 -4.29 -18.27 4.90
C HIS A 384 -4.69 -17.11 5.83
N ASN A 385 -3.73 -16.29 6.27
CA ASN A 385 -3.98 -15.12 7.11
C ASN A 385 -4.58 -13.95 6.30
N LEU A 386 -4.43 -13.95 4.98
CA LEU A 386 -4.90 -12.85 4.13
C LEU A 386 -6.42 -12.74 4.13
N VAL A 387 -7.15 -13.84 4.35
CA VAL A 387 -8.61 -13.82 4.46
C VAL A 387 -9.05 -12.93 5.61
N GLU A 388 -8.58 -13.22 6.82
CA GLU A 388 -8.99 -12.46 8.01
C GLU A 388 -8.45 -11.03 7.95
N ARG A 389 -7.21 -10.84 7.48
CA ARG A 389 -6.63 -9.52 7.27
C ARG A 389 -7.42 -8.70 6.25
N GLY A 390 -7.87 -9.32 5.16
CA GLY A 390 -8.73 -8.70 4.15
C GLY A 390 -10.05 -8.25 4.77
N ARG A 391 -10.70 -9.09 5.57
CA ARG A 391 -11.92 -8.70 6.28
C ARG A 391 -11.70 -7.49 7.17
N THR A 392 -10.60 -7.45 7.93
CA THR A 392 -10.27 -6.28 8.76
C THR A 392 -10.00 -5.03 7.92
N MET A 393 -9.19 -5.14 6.86
CA MET A 393 -8.85 -4.02 5.97
C MET A 393 -10.07 -3.40 5.29
N TYR A 394 -11.06 -4.23 4.95
CA TYR A 394 -12.26 -3.81 4.23
C TYR A 394 -13.51 -3.72 5.10
N SER A 395 -13.36 -3.75 6.43
CA SER A 395 -14.45 -3.45 7.37
C SER A 395 -14.23 -2.10 8.02
N SER A 396 -15.31 -1.47 8.45
CA SER A 396 -15.25 -0.22 9.21
C SER A 396 -16.38 -0.17 10.23
N SER A 397 -16.18 0.59 11.30
CA SER A 397 -17.20 0.80 12.31
C SER A 397 -17.12 2.21 12.89
N ILE A 398 -18.28 2.79 13.18
CA ILE A 398 -18.38 4.07 13.88
C ILE A 398 -19.08 3.89 15.23
N CYS A 399 -18.58 4.58 16.25
CA CYS A 399 -19.12 4.55 17.60
C CYS A 399 -19.90 5.84 17.86
N LYS A 400 -21.13 5.73 18.37
CA LYS A 400 -21.96 6.90 18.72
C LYS A 400 -21.29 7.78 19.77
N GLU A 401 -20.65 7.18 20.76
CA GLU A 401 -20.03 7.90 21.87
C GLU A 401 -18.86 8.80 21.41
N ASP A 402 -18.20 8.48 20.28
CA ASP A 402 -17.13 9.31 19.70
C ASP A 402 -17.68 10.65 19.17
N PHE A 403 -18.86 10.66 18.55
CA PHE A 403 -19.52 11.90 18.11
C PHE A 403 -19.78 12.83 19.30
N LEU A 404 -20.17 12.27 20.45
CA LEU A 404 -20.38 13.05 21.69
C LEU A 404 -19.05 13.55 22.28
N LYS A 405 -17.98 12.75 22.20
CA LYS A 405 -16.64 13.15 22.64
C LYS A 405 -16.16 14.35 21.82
N ILE A 406 -16.15 14.23 20.49
CA ILE A 406 -15.71 15.30 19.58
C ILE A 406 -16.57 16.54 19.75
N LYS A 407 -17.90 16.39 19.84
CA LYS A 407 -18.82 17.51 20.09
C LYS A 407 -18.44 18.33 21.34
N LYS A 408 -18.03 17.66 22.43
CA LYS A 408 -17.62 18.37 23.67
C LYS A 408 -16.34 19.18 23.47
N LEU A 409 -15.40 18.66 22.68
CA LEU A 409 -14.13 19.34 22.40
C LEU A 409 -14.34 20.57 21.51
N VAL A 410 -15.16 20.46 20.47
CA VAL A 410 -15.39 21.55 19.52
C VAL A 410 -16.51 22.51 19.93
N LYS A 411 -17.11 22.33 21.13
CA LYS A 411 -18.28 23.06 21.61
C LYS A 411 -18.13 24.59 21.53
N TYR A 412 -16.93 25.10 21.79
CA TYR A 412 -16.62 26.53 21.82
C TYR A 412 -16.01 27.06 20.52
N GLY A 413 -15.74 26.19 19.55
CA GLY A 413 -15.10 26.54 18.28
C GLY A 413 -16.12 26.95 17.22
N GLU A 414 -16.77 25.96 16.61
CA GLU A 414 -17.62 26.20 15.44
C GLU A 414 -19.05 25.65 15.61
N PRO A 415 -20.08 26.53 15.66
CA PRO A 415 -21.48 26.12 15.85
C PRO A 415 -22.01 25.20 14.73
N LYS A 416 -21.55 25.39 13.49
CA LYS A 416 -21.96 24.57 12.34
C LYS A 416 -21.50 23.12 12.49
N LEU A 417 -20.25 22.91 12.92
CA LEU A 417 -19.71 21.58 13.19
C LEU A 417 -20.47 20.89 14.32
N VAL A 418 -20.76 21.61 15.42
CA VAL A 418 -21.56 21.10 16.53
C VAL A 418 -22.94 20.62 16.06
N SER A 419 -23.61 21.39 15.20
CA SER A 419 -24.91 21.01 14.64
C SER A 419 -24.83 19.78 13.74
N ALA A 420 -23.79 19.66 12.91
CA ALA A 420 -23.56 18.48 12.07
C ALA A 420 -23.32 17.20 12.90
N LEU A 421 -22.51 17.31 13.97
CA LEU A 421 -22.27 16.22 14.93
C LEU A 421 -23.55 15.80 15.65
N GLU A 422 -24.39 16.75 16.05
CA GLU A 422 -25.70 16.47 16.65
C GLU A 422 -26.62 15.74 15.68
N SER A 423 -26.65 16.16 14.41
CA SER A 423 -27.47 15.52 13.38
C SER A 423 -27.09 14.06 13.20
N CYS A 424 -25.79 13.75 13.11
CA CYS A 424 -25.29 12.38 13.02
C CYS A 424 -25.62 11.57 14.28
N ASN A 425 -25.38 12.14 15.47
CA ASN A 425 -25.66 11.47 16.73
C ASN A 425 -27.16 11.19 16.92
N LYS A 426 -28.06 12.04 16.42
CA LYS A 426 -29.51 11.80 16.46
C LYS A 426 -29.88 10.55 15.65
N GLN A 427 -29.33 10.39 14.44
CA GLN A 427 -29.57 9.20 13.61
C GLN A 427 -29.03 7.92 14.27
N LEU A 428 -27.83 7.99 14.85
CA LEU A 428 -27.28 6.85 15.60
C LEU A 428 -28.08 6.53 16.87
N LEU A 429 -28.70 7.53 17.50
CA LEU A 429 -29.56 7.32 18.66
C LEU A 429 -30.87 6.63 18.29
N GLU A 430 -31.46 6.96 17.13
CA GLU A 430 -32.63 6.27 16.60
C GLU A 430 -32.32 4.78 16.41
N LEU A 431 -31.19 4.46 15.75
CA LEU A 431 -30.73 3.06 15.61
C LEU A 431 -30.43 2.38 16.97
N LYS A 432 -29.86 3.11 17.94
CA LYS A 432 -29.60 2.58 19.29
C LYS A 432 -30.89 2.19 20.02
N ARG A 433 -32.00 2.90 19.80
CA ARG A 433 -33.29 2.60 20.45
C ARG A 433 -33.95 1.35 19.87
N GLU A 434 -33.69 1.06 18.61
CA GLU A 434 -34.23 -0.13 17.92
C GLU A 434 -33.38 -1.39 18.18
N CYS A 435 -32.10 -1.21 18.53
CA CYS A 435 -31.14 -2.30 18.71
C CYS A 435 -31.30 -3.05 20.04
N ASP A 436 -31.74 -4.31 19.97
CA ASP A 436 -31.75 -5.27 21.09
C ASP A 436 -30.48 -6.12 21.09
N GLY A 437 -29.36 -5.54 21.54
CA GLY A 437 -28.04 -6.19 21.59
C GLY A 437 -27.30 -6.19 20.25
N CYS A 438 -27.74 -6.98 19.28
CA CYS A 438 -27.14 -7.02 17.93
C CYS A 438 -28.23 -7.18 16.86
N GLN A 439 -28.26 -6.26 15.89
CA GLN A 439 -29.31 -6.21 14.87
C GLN A 439 -28.73 -5.98 13.47
N ILE A 440 -29.15 -6.82 12.52
CA ILE A 440 -28.78 -6.69 11.11
C ILE A 440 -29.63 -5.58 10.48
N LEU A 441 -28.99 -4.71 9.70
CA LEU A 441 -29.61 -3.57 9.04
C LEU A 441 -29.58 -3.75 7.53
N ASN A 442 -30.63 -3.29 6.84
CA ASN A 442 -30.69 -3.33 5.38
C ASN A 442 -29.92 -2.17 4.72
N SER A 443 -29.83 -1.03 5.39
CA SER A 443 -29.18 0.17 4.87
C SER A 443 -28.81 1.14 5.99
N VAL A 444 -27.77 1.94 5.74
CA VAL A 444 -27.33 3.06 6.60
C VAL A 444 -27.31 4.38 5.82
N SER A 445 -28.04 4.48 4.71
CA SER A 445 -28.03 5.67 3.84
C SER A 445 -28.36 6.97 4.58
N HIS A 446 -29.27 6.92 5.56
CA HIS A 446 -29.63 8.09 6.38
C HIS A 446 -28.45 8.60 7.22
N VAL A 447 -27.65 7.70 7.78
CA VAL A 447 -26.42 8.04 8.52
C VAL A 447 -25.37 8.54 7.53
N TYR A 448 -25.16 7.83 6.42
CA TYR A 448 -24.17 8.16 5.39
C TYR A 448 -24.31 9.59 4.86
N ILE A 449 -25.52 10.03 4.49
CA ILE A 449 -25.75 11.40 3.99
C ILE A 449 -25.33 12.46 5.03
N LYS A 450 -25.57 12.19 6.32
CA LYS A 450 -25.16 13.10 7.39
C LYS A 450 -23.64 13.09 7.61
N LEU A 451 -23.00 11.93 7.45
CA LEU A 451 -21.54 11.82 7.52
C LEU A 451 -20.86 12.60 6.41
N LEU A 452 -21.37 12.57 5.16
CA LEU A 452 -20.84 13.40 4.07
C LEU A 452 -20.88 14.89 4.43
N SER A 453 -22.00 15.38 4.97
CA SER A 453 -22.10 16.78 5.39
C SER A 453 -21.16 17.10 6.56
N LEU A 454 -20.95 16.16 7.48
CA LEU A 454 -20.03 16.31 8.60
C LEU A 454 -18.57 16.37 8.14
N MET A 455 -18.19 15.58 7.12
CA MET A 455 -16.82 15.53 6.59
C MET A 455 -16.33 16.90 6.14
N THR A 456 -17.12 17.61 5.34
CA THR A 456 -16.77 18.97 4.88
C THR A 456 -16.53 19.93 6.05
N LYS A 457 -17.32 19.81 7.13
CA LYS A 457 -17.16 20.64 8.34
C LYS A 457 -15.98 20.24 9.21
N LEU A 458 -15.64 18.97 9.24
CA LEU A 458 -14.42 18.51 9.89
C LEU A 458 -13.18 19.04 9.17
N GLU A 459 -13.17 19.05 7.84
CA GLU A 459 -12.06 19.59 7.04
C GLU A 459 -11.85 21.08 7.28
N GLU A 460 -12.92 21.89 7.17
CA GLU A 460 -12.89 23.33 7.49
C GLU A 460 -12.30 23.57 8.89
N PHE A 461 -12.77 22.83 9.90
CA PHE A 461 -12.29 22.95 11.27
C PHE A 461 -10.82 22.53 11.43
N ILE A 462 -10.39 21.42 10.81
CA ILE A 462 -9.01 20.93 10.90
C ILE A 462 -8.03 21.95 10.29
N GLU A 463 -8.42 22.64 9.23
CA GLU A 463 -7.59 23.68 8.62
C GLU A 463 -7.37 24.88 9.55
N ASP A 464 -8.44 25.36 10.21
CA ASP A 464 -8.40 26.55 11.06
C ASP A 464 -7.95 26.24 12.52
N CYS A 465 -7.99 24.99 12.95
CA CYS A 465 -7.65 24.59 14.32
C CYS A 465 -6.14 24.72 14.58
N ARG A 466 -5.82 25.60 15.54
CA ARG A 466 -4.45 25.86 16.03
C ARG A 466 -4.05 25.00 17.23
N ASP A 467 -5.01 24.43 17.96
CA ASP A 467 -4.73 23.57 19.10
C ASP A 467 -4.39 22.15 18.60
N GLU A 468 -3.14 21.73 18.76
CA GLU A 468 -2.65 20.46 18.24
C GLU A 468 -3.33 19.24 18.90
N VAL A 469 -3.71 19.34 20.17
CA VAL A 469 -4.33 18.22 20.90
C VAL A 469 -5.75 17.99 20.39
N ILE A 470 -6.53 19.07 20.28
CA ILE A 470 -7.89 19.00 19.72
C ILE A 470 -7.81 18.56 18.26
N ARG A 471 -6.89 19.13 17.47
CA ARG A 471 -6.71 18.77 16.07
C ARG A 471 -6.39 17.29 15.90
N LYS A 472 -5.55 16.70 16.74
CA LYS A 472 -5.20 15.27 16.69
C LYS A 472 -6.42 14.37 16.93
N GLU A 473 -7.19 14.64 17.98
CA GLU A 473 -8.40 13.84 18.26
C GLU A 473 -9.45 13.96 17.14
N VAL A 474 -9.63 15.18 16.59
CA VAL A 474 -10.55 15.41 15.48
C VAL A 474 -10.06 14.74 14.19
N LEU A 475 -8.75 14.73 13.94
CA LEU A 475 -8.15 14.03 12.80
C LEU A 475 -8.35 12.51 12.87
N GLU A 476 -8.14 11.90 14.04
CA GLU A 476 -8.39 10.46 14.24
C GLU A 476 -9.86 10.11 13.96
N PHE A 477 -10.77 10.94 14.48
CA PHE A 477 -12.20 10.78 14.21
C PHE A 477 -12.54 10.97 12.73
N TYR A 478 -11.99 12.01 12.09
CA TYR A 478 -12.15 12.28 10.65
C TYR A 478 -11.70 11.09 9.80
N PHE A 479 -10.54 10.48 10.10
CA PHE A 479 -10.07 9.30 9.37
C PHE A 479 -11.00 8.09 9.58
N GLY A 480 -11.57 7.92 10.77
CA GLY A 480 -12.59 6.92 11.04
C GLY A 480 -13.83 7.09 10.18
N ILE A 481 -14.37 8.31 10.11
CA ILE A 481 -15.53 8.64 9.26
C ILE A 481 -15.20 8.47 7.78
N ARG A 482 -14.04 8.97 7.33
CA ARG A 482 -13.57 8.81 5.95
C ARG A 482 -13.49 7.34 5.55
N ASN A 483 -12.93 6.49 6.41
CA ASN A 483 -12.84 5.06 6.15
C ASN A 483 -14.23 4.42 6.08
N PHE A 484 -15.17 4.82 6.95
CA PHE A 484 -16.54 4.34 6.90
C PHE A 484 -17.25 4.71 5.59
N ILE A 485 -17.13 5.96 5.14
CA ILE A 485 -17.67 6.43 3.85
C ILE A 485 -17.04 5.66 2.70
N TYR A 486 -15.71 5.54 2.67
CA TYR A 486 -14.98 4.83 1.63
C TYR A 486 -15.43 3.36 1.50
N ILE A 487 -15.64 2.66 2.62
CA ILE A 487 -16.12 1.27 2.63
C ILE A 487 -17.59 1.22 2.21
N HIS A 488 -18.43 2.14 2.67
CA HIS A 488 -19.84 2.21 2.27
C HIS A 488 -20.01 2.38 0.76
N ASP A 489 -19.18 3.20 0.11
CA ASP A 489 -19.27 3.44 -1.34
C ASP A 489 -18.85 2.24 -2.18
N ARG A 490 -18.12 1.29 -1.58
CA ARG A 490 -17.60 0.07 -2.21
C ARG A 490 -18.33 -1.19 -1.78
N GLN A 491 -19.30 -1.06 -0.88
CA GLN A 491 -20.03 -2.20 -0.36
C GLN A 491 -20.83 -2.85 -1.50
N ASP A 492 -20.89 -4.18 -1.45
CA ASP A 492 -21.65 -5.02 -2.36
C ASP A 492 -22.38 -6.12 -1.56
N GLU A 493 -22.83 -7.18 -2.24
CA GLU A 493 -23.48 -8.34 -1.62
C GLU A 493 -22.59 -9.12 -0.62
N ASN A 494 -21.28 -8.85 -0.56
CA ASN A 494 -20.34 -9.50 0.34
C ASN A 494 -20.22 -8.79 1.71
N TYR A 495 -21.01 -7.75 1.94
CA TYR A 495 -21.00 -6.96 3.18
C TYR A 495 -22.23 -7.24 4.05
N LEU A 496 -22.01 -7.23 5.36
CA LEU A 496 -23.07 -7.26 6.36
C LEU A 496 -23.05 -5.94 7.12
N ILE A 497 -24.21 -5.29 7.18
CA ILE A 497 -24.41 -4.08 7.97
C ILE A 497 -25.15 -4.48 9.25
N TYR A 498 -24.60 -4.15 10.41
CA TYR A 498 -25.26 -4.42 11.68
C TYR A 498 -24.92 -3.37 12.73
N SER A 499 -25.84 -3.19 13.67
CA SER A 499 -25.61 -2.40 14.88
C SER A 499 -25.38 -3.30 16.07
N GLU A 500 -24.51 -2.88 16.97
CA GLU A 500 -24.15 -3.61 18.18
C GLU A 500 -24.13 -2.67 19.40
N LEU A 501 -24.81 -3.10 20.47
CA LEU A 501 -24.66 -2.52 21.80
C LEU A 501 -23.67 -3.37 22.60
N SER A 502 -22.45 -2.86 22.75
CA SER A 502 -21.40 -3.54 23.52
C SER A 502 -21.78 -3.71 25.00
N GLU A 503 -21.13 -4.67 25.67
CA GLU A 503 -21.29 -4.89 27.11
C GLU A 503 -20.95 -3.64 27.96
N GLU A 504 -20.10 -2.75 27.44
CA GLU A 504 -19.76 -1.45 28.05
C GLU A 504 -20.83 -0.35 27.83
N GLY A 505 -21.92 -0.67 27.12
CA GLY A 505 -23.00 0.27 26.82
C GLY A 505 -22.74 1.23 25.66
N LYS A 506 -21.60 1.09 24.96
CA LYS A 506 -21.27 1.82 23.73
C LYS A 506 -22.01 1.22 22.53
N PHE A 507 -22.47 2.09 21.64
CA PHE A 507 -23.23 1.71 20.45
C PHE A 507 -22.39 1.86 19.20
N TYR A 508 -22.29 0.77 18.44
CA TYR A 508 -21.50 0.70 17.22
C TYR A 508 -22.39 0.42 16.01
N LEU A 509 -22.02 1.01 14.89
CA LEU A 509 -22.55 0.69 13.58
C LEU A 509 -21.41 0.10 12.73
N HIS A 510 -21.57 -1.13 12.28
CA HIS A 510 -20.55 -1.90 11.58
C HIS A 510 -20.90 -2.08 10.10
N LEU A 511 -19.90 -1.87 9.25
CA LEU A 511 -19.82 -2.35 7.87
C LEU A 511 -18.81 -3.48 7.86
N PHE A 512 -19.29 -4.72 7.89
CA PHE A 512 -18.44 -5.90 8.00
C PHE A 512 -18.31 -6.60 6.65
N CYS A 513 -17.07 -6.68 6.14
CA CYS A 513 -16.75 -7.45 4.94
C CYS A 513 -16.72 -8.94 5.28
N VAL A 514 -17.72 -9.69 4.81
CA VAL A 514 -17.80 -11.15 5.02
C VAL A 514 -16.87 -11.89 4.07
N ASN A 515 -16.81 -11.43 2.81
CA ASN A 515 -15.99 -12.01 1.76
C ASN A 515 -15.13 -10.94 1.06
N PRO A 516 -13.81 -10.91 1.33
CA PRO A 516 -12.91 -9.89 0.77
C PRO A 516 -12.42 -10.18 -0.65
N ALA A 517 -12.88 -11.27 -1.29
CA ALA A 517 -12.33 -11.75 -2.57
C ALA A 517 -12.35 -10.67 -3.67
N GLY A 518 -13.44 -9.90 -3.79
CA GLY A 518 -13.56 -8.85 -4.80
C GLY A 518 -12.52 -7.75 -4.62
N CYS A 519 -12.38 -7.22 -3.40
CA CYS A 519 -11.41 -6.18 -3.08
C CYS A 519 -9.96 -6.68 -3.24
N LEU A 520 -9.65 -7.89 -2.76
CA LEU A 520 -8.32 -8.48 -2.92
C LEU A 520 -7.97 -8.70 -4.39
N GLN A 521 -8.94 -9.13 -5.21
CA GLN A 521 -8.74 -9.37 -6.63
C GLN A 521 -8.40 -8.11 -7.41
N GLU A 522 -8.95 -6.95 -7.04
CA GLU A 522 -8.61 -5.66 -7.66
C GLU A 522 -7.12 -5.34 -7.53
N TYR A 523 -6.55 -5.53 -6.33
CA TYR A 523 -5.13 -5.30 -6.10
C TYR A 523 -4.25 -6.41 -6.67
N MET A 524 -4.67 -7.67 -6.60
CA MET A 524 -3.95 -8.78 -7.26
C MET A 524 -3.92 -8.60 -8.79
N GLY A 525 -4.93 -7.96 -9.38
CA GLY A 525 -4.98 -7.63 -10.80
C GLY A 525 -3.97 -6.57 -11.24
N LYS A 526 -3.32 -5.86 -10.31
CA LYS A 526 -2.22 -4.93 -10.59
C LYS A 526 -0.87 -5.65 -10.79
N ALA A 527 -0.80 -6.95 -10.54
CA ALA A 527 0.38 -7.79 -10.77
C ALA A 527 0.20 -8.68 -12.01
N ASN A 528 1.33 -9.03 -12.65
CA ASN A 528 1.35 -9.97 -13.77
C ASN A 528 1.01 -11.40 -13.34
N SER A 529 1.45 -11.79 -12.14
CA SER A 529 1.27 -13.13 -11.60
C SER A 529 1.28 -13.10 -10.08
N THR A 530 0.45 -13.96 -9.46
CA THR A 530 0.35 -14.06 -8.00
C THR A 530 0.48 -15.51 -7.55
N ILE A 531 1.43 -15.77 -6.67
CA ILE A 531 1.70 -17.07 -6.09
C ILE A 531 1.33 -17.00 -4.62
N LEU A 532 0.25 -17.68 -4.22
CA LEU A 532 -0.20 -17.76 -2.84
C LEU A 532 0.24 -19.10 -2.26
N PHE A 533 0.95 -19.08 -1.15
CA PHE A 533 1.42 -20.32 -0.53
C PHE A 533 1.23 -20.32 0.98
N SER A 534 0.88 -21.49 1.52
CA SER A 534 0.57 -21.67 2.94
C SER A 534 0.69 -23.14 3.33
N ALA A 535 1.00 -23.42 4.60
CA ALA A 535 0.94 -24.78 5.13
C ALA A 535 -0.50 -25.28 5.33
N THR A 536 -1.41 -24.36 5.65
CA THR A 536 -2.74 -24.63 6.22
C THR A 536 -3.88 -24.40 5.23
N PHE A 537 -3.61 -24.50 3.93
CA PHE A 537 -4.60 -24.34 2.86
C PHE A 537 -5.52 -25.57 2.69
N LEU A 538 -6.14 -26.00 3.78
CA LEU A 538 -7.12 -27.08 3.78
C LEU A 538 -8.40 -26.64 4.50
N PRO A 539 -9.57 -26.70 3.85
CA PRO A 539 -9.80 -27.09 2.45
C PRO A 539 -9.47 -25.97 1.44
N ILE A 540 -8.77 -26.28 0.33
CA ILE A 540 -8.30 -25.24 -0.61
C ILE A 540 -9.45 -24.45 -1.26
N ASN A 541 -10.57 -25.11 -1.54
CA ASN A 541 -11.70 -24.50 -2.23
C ASN A 541 -12.34 -23.38 -1.39
N TYR A 542 -12.23 -23.46 -0.06
CA TYR A 542 -12.64 -22.39 0.84
C TYR A 542 -11.77 -21.15 0.62
N TYR A 543 -10.44 -21.30 0.67
CA TYR A 543 -9.51 -20.20 0.48
C TYR A 543 -9.57 -19.60 -0.92
N LYS A 544 -9.70 -20.44 -1.97
CA LYS A 544 -9.86 -19.95 -3.34
C LYS A 544 -11.07 -19.02 -3.49
N LYS A 545 -12.21 -19.38 -2.89
CA LYS A 545 -13.44 -18.57 -2.95
C LYS A 545 -13.32 -17.23 -2.22
N LEU A 546 -12.50 -17.15 -1.16
CA LEU A 546 -12.34 -15.95 -0.33
C LEU A 546 -11.16 -15.06 -0.76
N LEU A 547 -10.20 -15.61 -1.51
CA LEU A 547 -9.00 -14.90 -1.97
C LEU A 547 -9.07 -14.54 -3.46
N SER A 548 -9.99 -15.15 -4.23
CA SER A 548 -10.16 -14.84 -5.64
C SER A 548 -11.59 -15.04 -6.12
N THR A 549 -11.96 -14.26 -7.14
CA THR A 549 -13.22 -14.38 -7.88
C THR A 549 -13.12 -15.27 -9.12
N THR A 550 -11.92 -15.68 -9.54
CA THR A 550 -11.72 -16.46 -10.77
C THR A 550 -11.77 -17.97 -10.54
N LYS A 551 -12.47 -18.68 -11.44
CA LYS A 551 -12.60 -20.15 -11.38
C LYS A 551 -11.42 -20.91 -11.96
N GLU A 552 -10.61 -20.26 -12.79
CA GLU A 552 -9.44 -20.86 -13.46
C GLU A 552 -8.22 -21.07 -12.55
N ASP A 553 -8.21 -20.46 -11.37
CA ASP A 553 -7.10 -20.59 -10.44
C ASP A 553 -6.93 -22.07 -10.06
N TYR A 554 -5.69 -22.53 -10.00
CA TYR A 554 -5.41 -23.93 -9.71
C TYR A 554 -4.53 -24.04 -8.46
N ALA A 555 -4.56 -25.22 -7.87
CA ALA A 555 -3.86 -25.50 -6.63
C ALA A 555 -2.93 -26.70 -6.78
N ILE A 556 -1.77 -26.61 -6.13
CA ILE A 556 -0.80 -27.69 -6.03
C ILE A 556 -0.61 -28.03 -4.56
N TYR A 557 -0.53 -29.33 -4.29
CA TYR A 557 -0.28 -29.89 -2.98
C TYR A 557 1.10 -30.52 -2.98
N ALA A 558 1.94 -30.10 -2.03
CA ALA A 558 3.20 -30.75 -1.76
C ALA A 558 3.01 -31.76 -0.63
N GLU A 559 3.47 -32.98 -0.86
CA GLU A 559 3.41 -34.02 0.16
C GLU A 559 4.34 -33.70 1.33
N SER A 560 4.00 -34.24 2.50
CA SER A 560 4.85 -34.10 3.68
C SER A 560 6.10 -34.96 3.51
N PRO A 561 7.31 -34.41 3.70
CA PRO A 561 8.55 -35.18 3.61
C PRO A 561 8.77 -36.06 4.84
N PHE A 562 7.95 -35.91 5.89
CA PHE A 562 8.05 -36.69 7.12
C PHE A 562 7.43 -38.08 6.98
N GLU A 563 8.19 -39.10 7.38
CA GLU A 563 7.73 -40.49 7.42
C GLU A 563 6.49 -40.67 8.32
N PRO A 564 5.37 -41.21 7.78
CA PRO A 564 4.16 -41.44 8.57
C PRO A 564 4.38 -42.34 9.79
N GLY A 565 5.32 -43.29 9.72
CA GLY A 565 5.66 -44.20 10.83
C GLY A 565 6.27 -43.49 12.05
N LYS A 566 6.79 -42.27 11.88
CA LYS A 566 7.30 -41.44 12.98
C LYS A 566 6.19 -40.63 13.68
N ARG A 567 4.92 -40.79 13.27
CA ARG A 567 3.76 -40.09 13.82
C ARG A 567 2.78 -41.08 14.47
N LEU A 568 2.60 -40.96 15.78
CA LEU A 568 1.54 -41.65 16.51
C LEU A 568 0.33 -40.73 16.69
N LEU A 569 -0.83 -41.17 16.22
CA LEU A 569 -2.11 -40.48 16.42
C LEU A 569 -2.94 -41.23 17.46
N LEU A 570 -3.24 -40.56 18.58
CA LEU A 570 -4.09 -41.09 19.65
C LEU A 570 -5.34 -40.22 19.76
N LEU A 571 -6.52 -40.85 19.75
CA LEU A 571 -7.82 -40.18 19.80
C LEU A 571 -8.54 -40.61 21.08
N GLY A 572 -8.84 -39.65 21.97
CA GLY A 572 -9.68 -39.89 23.13
C GLY A 572 -11.16 -39.80 22.75
N ASN A 573 -11.88 -40.91 22.86
CA ASN A 573 -13.29 -41.00 22.42
C ASN A 573 -14.32 -40.70 23.53
N ASP A 574 -13.88 -40.57 24.78
CA ASP A 574 -14.70 -40.37 25.97
C ASP A 574 -14.70 -38.91 26.47
N VAL A 575 -14.13 -37.98 25.69
CA VAL A 575 -14.00 -36.56 26.00
C VAL A 575 -14.64 -35.67 24.93
N SER A 576 -15.17 -34.50 25.30
CA SER A 576 -15.89 -33.61 24.36
C SER A 576 -15.76 -32.13 24.69
N THR A 577 -15.25 -31.35 23.74
CA THR A 577 -15.09 -29.88 23.88
C THR A 577 -16.35 -29.09 23.54
N LYS A 578 -17.50 -29.74 23.25
CA LYS A 578 -18.78 -29.08 22.94
C LYS A 578 -19.29 -28.30 24.15
N TYR A 579 -19.73 -27.05 23.96
CA TYR A 579 -20.16 -26.14 25.03
C TYR A 579 -21.15 -26.80 25.99
N THR A 580 -22.17 -27.46 25.45
CA THR A 580 -23.24 -28.18 26.16
C THR A 580 -22.77 -29.32 27.06
N ARG A 581 -21.57 -29.88 26.83
CA ARG A 581 -21.01 -31.00 27.60
C ARG A 581 -19.83 -30.60 28.47
N ARG A 582 -19.45 -29.31 28.49
CA ARG A 582 -18.35 -28.84 29.33
C ARG A 582 -18.79 -28.81 30.79
N GLY A 583 -17.94 -29.35 31.66
CA GLY A 583 -18.15 -29.35 33.09
C GLY A 583 -16.93 -29.88 33.82
N PRO A 584 -16.95 -29.87 35.16
CA PRO A 584 -15.84 -30.34 36.00
C PRO A 584 -15.35 -31.76 35.63
N GLU A 585 -16.28 -32.66 35.32
CA GLU A 585 -15.96 -34.04 34.92
C GLU A 585 -15.12 -34.08 33.63
N MET A 586 -15.53 -33.36 32.58
CA MET A 586 -14.77 -33.31 31.33
C MET A 586 -13.41 -32.63 31.52
N TYR A 587 -13.32 -31.59 32.36
CA TYR A 587 -12.05 -30.95 32.67
C TYR A 587 -11.09 -31.90 33.39
N ARG A 588 -11.60 -32.72 34.31
CA ARG A 588 -10.81 -33.77 34.97
C ARG A 588 -10.29 -34.79 33.96
N LYS A 589 -11.15 -35.29 33.06
CA LYS A 589 -10.73 -36.22 32.00
C LYS A 589 -9.63 -35.63 31.11
N TYR A 590 -9.73 -34.35 30.72
CA TYR A 590 -8.64 -33.70 29.96
C TYR A 590 -7.32 -33.69 30.73
N ALA A 591 -7.36 -33.35 32.02
CA ALA A 591 -6.17 -33.32 32.87
C ALA A 591 -5.55 -34.72 33.00
N GLU A 592 -6.38 -35.75 33.17
CA GLU A 592 -5.95 -37.15 33.22
C GLU A 592 -5.26 -37.56 31.91
N TYR A 593 -5.84 -37.26 30.75
CA TYR A 593 -5.20 -37.53 29.44
C TYR A 593 -3.84 -36.86 29.31
N VAL A 594 -3.74 -35.57 29.64
CA VAL A 594 -2.48 -34.83 29.57
C VAL A 594 -1.45 -35.43 30.53
N MET A 595 -1.88 -35.82 31.74
CA MET A 595 -1.01 -36.47 32.72
C MET A 595 -0.50 -37.83 32.25
N HIS A 596 -1.35 -38.64 31.61
CA HIS A 596 -0.95 -39.92 31.04
C HIS A 596 0.08 -39.75 29.91
N VAL A 597 -0.08 -38.75 29.05
CA VAL A 597 0.89 -38.43 27.99
C VAL A 597 2.23 -38.01 28.58
N ILE A 598 2.23 -37.11 29.57
CA ILE A 598 3.47 -36.63 30.22
C ILE A 598 4.17 -37.75 30.99
N LYS A 599 3.43 -38.65 31.64
CA LYS A 599 4.01 -39.81 32.33
C LYS A 599 4.58 -40.84 31.36
N GLY A 600 4.00 -40.99 30.17
CA GLY A 600 4.43 -41.97 29.17
C GLY A 600 5.80 -41.69 28.57
N ARG A 601 6.19 -40.42 28.42
CA ARG A 601 7.52 -40.03 27.91
C ARG A 601 7.98 -38.71 28.52
N THR A 602 9.23 -38.61 28.96
CA THR A 602 9.78 -37.31 29.38
C THR A 602 10.14 -36.49 28.16
N GLY A 603 9.73 -35.23 28.12
CA GLY A 603 9.98 -34.33 27.00
C GLY A 603 9.23 -33.01 27.11
N ASN A 604 9.37 -32.18 26.08
CA ASN A 604 8.62 -30.94 25.94
C ASN A 604 7.28 -31.22 25.28
N TYR A 605 6.20 -30.68 25.85
CA TYR A 605 4.84 -30.86 25.38
C TYR A 605 4.20 -29.52 25.08
N ILE A 606 3.43 -29.47 24.00
CA ILE A 606 2.63 -28.31 23.63
C ILE A 606 1.17 -28.76 23.65
N ALA A 607 0.32 -28.04 24.40
CA ALA A 607 -1.11 -28.32 24.51
C ALA A 607 -1.92 -27.13 23.97
N PHE A 608 -2.79 -27.40 23.00
CA PHE A 608 -3.65 -26.38 22.38
C PHE A 608 -5.08 -26.49 22.91
N PHE A 609 -5.62 -25.38 23.44
CA PHE A 609 -6.99 -25.32 23.99
C PHE A 609 -7.85 -24.32 23.21
N ARG A 610 -9.16 -24.56 23.11
CA ARG A 610 -10.08 -23.67 22.36
C ARG A 610 -10.46 -22.38 23.09
N LEU A 611 -10.36 -22.32 24.43
CA LEU A 611 -10.75 -21.15 25.26
C LEU A 611 -9.90 -21.07 26.55
N ILE A 612 -9.48 -19.85 26.93
CA ILE A 612 -8.74 -19.57 28.19
C ILE A 612 -9.51 -20.03 29.43
N ASP A 613 -10.85 -19.95 29.39
CA ASP A 613 -11.70 -20.32 30.52
C ASP A 613 -11.71 -21.83 30.79
N SER A 614 -11.54 -22.65 29.74
CA SER A 614 -11.35 -24.10 29.85
C SER A 614 -10.01 -24.43 30.50
N TRP A 615 -8.97 -23.60 30.27
CA TRP A 615 -7.65 -23.76 30.89
C TRP A 615 -7.67 -23.36 32.36
N LYS A 616 -8.19 -22.18 32.72
CA LYS A 616 -8.30 -21.74 34.13
C LYS A 616 -9.09 -22.73 34.98
N LYS A 617 -10.15 -23.32 34.41
CA LYS A 617 -10.99 -24.32 35.10
C LYS A 617 -10.33 -25.70 35.17
N SER A 618 -9.61 -26.15 34.13
CA SER A 618 -8.83 -27.40 34.19
C SER A 618 -7.57 -27.28 35.06
N GLY A 619 -6.99 -26.09 35.16
CA GLY A 619 -5.86 -25.72 36.02
C GLY A 619 -6.13 -25.91 37.51
N LYS A 620 -7.39 -25.74 37.95
CA LYS A 620 -7.79 -25.93 39.35
C LYS A 620 -7.80 -27.39 39.80
N TYR A 621 -7.74 -28.37 38.89
CA TYR A 621 -7.96 -29.78 39.22
C TYR A 621 -6.71 -30.66 39.35
N SER A 622 -5.49 -30.12 39.21
CA SER A 622 -4.19 -30.69 39.65
C SER A 622 -3.07 -30.31 38.68
N TRP A 623 -2.21 -29.37 39.07
CA TRP A 623 -0.91 -29.12 38.43
C TRP A 623 0.19 -29.01 39.48
N ASN A 624 0.28 -29.97 40.40
CA ASN A 624 1.48 -30.14 41.22
C ASN A 624 2.41 -31.15 40.57
N CYS A 625 3.25 -30.68 39.63
CA CYS A 625 4.35 -31.48 39.10
C CYS A 625 5.66 -30.68 39.17
N HIS A 626 6.36 -30.77 40.30
CA HIS A 626 7.58 -30.02 40.63
C HIS A 626 8.84 -30.37 39.79
N ARG A 627 8.74 -31.12 38.69
CA ARG A 627 9.95 -31.59 37.96
C ARG A 627 9.98 -31.42 36.44
N ASN A 628 8.89 -31.06 35.78
CA ASN A 628 8.92 -30.84 34.33
C ASN A 628 8.52 -29.39 34.02
N ARG A 629 9.47 -28.60 33.52
CA ARG A 629 9.19 -27.26 32.98
C ARG A 629 8.39 -27.43 31.70
N LEU A 630 7.07 -27.55 31.82
CA LEU A 630 6.16 -27.17 30.73
C LEU A 630 6.46 -25.71 30.40
N LYS A 631 7.15 -25.48 29.27
CA LYS A 631 7.10 -24.17 28.63
C LYS A 631 5.73 -24.08 27.96
N LEU A 632 4.83 -23.37 28.64
CA LEU A 632 3.52 -22.96 28.15
C LEU A 632 3.68 -21.94 27.02
#